data_AF-A0A328C2M7-F1
#
_entry.id   AF-A0A328C2M7-F1
#
_cell.length_a   1.000
_cell.length_b   1.000
_cell.length_c   1.000
_cell.angle_alpha   90.00
_cell.angle_beta   90.00
_cell.angle_gamma   90.00
#
_symmetry.space_group_name_H-M   'P 1'
#
loop_
_entity.id
_entity.type
_entity.pdbx_description
1 polymer ?
#
loop_
_entity_poly.entity_id
_entity_poly.type
_entity_poly.pdbx_seq_one_letter_code
_entity_poly.pdbx_strand_id
1 'polypeptide(L)'
;MNKTILRMAVVLSLTAVSVAGCKGTPGAGGVEAQAQGVEGGGGQEQGNTEGEARQKYYSPYYLTLQGGDLVFRTVTFEDVGMKQPNPGEMDPLVHQTIAESLSKKFSEHEGLNYRSKVLVDESLKDPANHLFCEAEHLYVALWRGYEPDRWGYSLWSGCGEDNEFAWKEVLDPVGLDGDLVDAVAPLAESIAESVYQASEAQCYLAHC
;
A
#
# COMPACT_ATOMS: atom_id res chain seq x y z
N MET A 1 41.42 40.56 22.91
CA MET A 1 40.89 40.47 24.28
C MET A 1 39.50 39.88 24.23
N ASN A 2 39.31 38.76 24.94
CA ASN A 2 38.12 38.01 25.41
C ASN A 2 36.88 37.90 24.49
N LYS A 3 36.59 36.74 23.88
CA LYS A 3 35.98 35.49 24.43
C LYS A 3 34.63 35.70 25.12
N THR A 4 33.55 35.16 24.55
CA THR A 4 32.58 34.33 25.27
C THR A 4 31.86 33.40 24.27
N ILE A 5 32.07 32.08 24.43
CA ILE A 5 31.37 31.00 23.72
C ILE A 5 30.36 30.46 24.72
N LEU A 6 29.05 30.56 24.42
CA LEU A 6 28.00 29.99 25.23
C LEU A 6 27.67 28.58 24.70
N ARG A 7 28.08 27.55 25.45
CA ARG A 7 27.69 26.15 25.20
C ARG A 7 26.45 25.85 26.03
N MET A 8 25.31 25.63 25.38
CA MET A 8 24.13 25.07 26.02
C MET A 8 24.18 23.54 25.91
N ALA A 9 24.28 22.88 27.07
CA ALA A 9 24.16 21.43 27.18
C ALA A 9 22.67 21.08 27.29
N VAL A 10 22.16 20.28 26.35
CA VAL A 10 20.82 19.69 26.45
C VAL A 10 20.95 18.33 27.13
N VAL A 11 20.22 18.18 28.23
CA VAL A 11 20.17 16.99 29.09
C VAL A 11 19.22 15.97 28.47
N LEU A 12 19.73 14.82 28.03
CA LEU A 12 18.91 13.65 27.72
C LEU A 12 18.34 13.07 29.03
N SER A 13 17.01 12.99 29.12
CA SER A 13 16.33 12.21 30.16
C SER A 13 15.78 10.94 29.54
N LEU A 14 16.44 9.80 29.80
CA LEU A 14 15.85 8.47 29.56
C LEU A 14 14.85 8.17 30.67
N THR A 15 13.58 8.00 30.32
CA THR A 15 12.61 7.36 31.21
C THR A 15 12.40 5.92 30.75
N ALA A 16 12.79 4.99 31.60
CA ALA A 16 12.51 3.58 31.46
C ALA A 16 11.10 3.30 32.00
N VAL A 17 10.20 2.78 31.16
CA VAL A 17 8.91 2.24 31.62
C VAL A 17 9.06 0.73 31.75
N SER A 18 8.90 0.26 32.99
CA SER A 18 8.99 -1.15 33.37
C SER A 18 7.70 -1.91 33.07
N VAL A 19 7.86 -3.17 32.66
CA VAL A 19 6.82 -4.17 32.41
C VAL A 19 6.22 -4.68 33.73
N ALA A 20 4.89 -4.66 33.87
CA ALA A 20 4.10 -5.45 34.82
C ALA A 20 2.63 -5.41 34.38
N GLY A 21 1.85 -6.49 34.29
CA GLY A 21 2.08 -7.89 34.59
C GLY A 21 0.88 -8.71 34.11
N CYS A 22 1.14 -9.92 33.62
CA CYS A 22 0.13 -10.95 33.44
C CYS A 22 -0.24 -11.53 34.81
N LYS A 23 -1.52 -11.46 35.19
CA LYS A 23 -2.08 -12.28 36.26
C LYS A 23 -3.52 -12.63 35.94
N GLY A 24 -3.75 -13.90 35.62
CA GLY A 24 -5.04 -14.42 35.21
C GLY A 24 -6.02 -14.63 36.36
N THR A 25 -7.21 -15.11 36.01
CA THR A 25 -8.07 -15.90 36.91
C THR A 25 -8.85 -16.91 36.06
N PRO A 26 -8.84 -18.21 36.41
CA PRO A 26 -9.71 -19.21 35.80
C PRO A 26 -11.07 -19.22 36.50
N GLY A 27 -12.14 -18.99 35.73
CA GLY A 27 -13.52 -19.11 36.20
C GLY A 27 -14.14 -20.39 35.66
N ALA A 28 -14.11 -21.46 36.46
CA ALA A 28 -14.96 -22.63 36.28
C ALA A 28 -16.36 -22.30 36.82
N GLY A 29 -17.39 -22.59 36.02
CA GLY A 29 -18.79 -22.43 36.39
C GLY A 29 -19.68 -22.94 35.27
N GLY A 30 -19.99 -24.24 35.32
CA GLY A 30 -20.72 -24.92 34.27
C GLY A 30 -22.21 -24.58 34.23
N VAL A 31 -22.78 -24.75 33.04
CA VAL A 31 -24.16 -25.20 32.89
C VAL A 31 -24.19 -26.16 31.71
N GLU A 32 -24.49 -27.42 32.02
CA GLU A 32 -24.80 -28.47 31.06
C GLU A 32 -26.03 -28.09 30.24
N ALA A 33 -25.91 -28.22 28.92
CA ALA A 33 -27.05 -28.46 28.05
C ALA A 33 -26.70 -29.65 27.16
N GLN A 34 -27.10 -30.83 27.60
CA GLN A 34 -27.14 -32.04 26.77
C GLN A 34 -28.29 -31.88 25.76
N ALA A 35 -27.96 -31.95 24.47
CA ALA A 35 -28.91 -32.31 23.44
C ALA A 35 -28.37 -33.55 22.72
N GLN A 36 -29.11 -34.64 22.88
CA GLN A 36 -28.87 -35.96 22.30
C GLN A 36 -28.87 -35.92 20.76
N GLY A 37 -28.02 -36.78 20.20
CA GLY A 37 -27.72 -36.86 18.78
C GLY A 37 -28.86 -37.30 17.88
N VAL A 38 -28.72 -36.88 16.62
CA VAL A 38 -29.25 -37.57 15.45
C VAL A 38 -28.09 -37.68 14.48
N GLU A 39 -27.60 -38.90 14.29
CA GLU A 39 -26.76 -39.27 13.15
C GLU A 39 -27.58 -39.15 11.87
N GLY A 40 -27.04 -38.48 10.87
CA GLY A 40 -27.59 -38.53 9.52
C GLY A 40 -27.18 -37.36 8.64
N GLY A 41 -26.29 -37.63 7.69
CA GLY A 41 -26.19 -36.84 6.46
C GLY A 41 -24.87 -36.11 6.31
N GLY A 42 -24.03 -36.59 5.41
CA GLY A 42 -22.83 -35.91 4.98
C GLY A 42 -23.14 -34.50 4.50
N GLY A 43 -22.55 -33.51 5.18
CA GLY A 43 -22.21 -32.23 4.62
C GLY A 43 -20.70 -32.13 4.76
N GLN A 44 -20.01 -32.09 3.63
CA GLN A 44 -18.60 -31.71 3.61
C GLN A 44 -18.50 -30.36 4.33
N GLU A 45 -17.90 -30.38 5.52
CA GLU A 45 -17.28 -29.21 6.12
C GLU A 45 -16.20 -28.81 5.11
N GLN A 46 -16.58 -27.91 4.20
CA GLN A 46 -15.69 -27.33 3.21
C GLN A 46 -14.52 -26.77 4.00
N GLY A 47 -13.39 -27.44 3.82
CA GLY A 47 -12.12 -27.03 4.34
C GLY A 47 -11.96 -25.54 4.08
N ASN A 48 -11.48 -24.87 5.11
CA ASN A 48 -10.77 -23.62 5.00
C ASN A 48 -9.70 -23.83 3.93
N THR A 49 -10.02 -23.56 2.67
CA THR A 49 -9.02 -23.45 1.62
C THR A 49 -8.26 -22.20 2.00
N GLU A 50 -7.15 -22.37 2.73
CA GLU A 50 -6.02 -21.46 2.65
C GLU A 50 -5.84 -21.18 1.16
N GLY A 51 -6.32 -20.00 0.74
CA GLY A 51 -6.43 -19.66 -0.66
C GLY A 51 -5.07 -19.85 -1.28
N GLU A 52 -5.01 -20.58 -2.40
CA GLU A 52 -3.82 -20.62 -3.24
C GLU A 52 -3.26 -19.20 -3.32
N ALA A 53 -2.02 -19.02 -2.87
CA ALA A 53 -1.36 -17.72 -2.87
C ALA A 53 -1.50 -17.16 -4.28
N ARG A 54 -2.34 -16.13 -4.44
CA ARG A 54 -2.56 -15.53 -5.75
C ARG A 54 -1.20 -15.10 -6.28
N GLN A 55 -0.90 -15.50 -7.51
CA GLN A 55 0.33 -15.09 -8.16
C GLN A 55 0.36 -13.56 -8.20
N LYS A 56 1.40 -12.98 -7.59
CA LYS A 56 1.68 -11.55 -7.61
C LYS A 56 2.40 -11.22 -8.91
N TYR A 57 2.02 -10.11 -9.54
CA TYR A 57 2.74 -9.57 -10.69
C TYR A 57 3.30 -8.19 -10.35
N TYR A 58 4.42 -7.84 -10.96
CA TYR A 58 5.09 -6.57 -10.70
C TYR A 58 5.35 -5.83 -12.00
N SER A 59 5.20 -4.52 -11.96
CA SER A 59 5.49 -3.67 -13.11
C SER A 59 7.01 -3.51 -13.30
N PRO A 60 7.53 -3.59 -14.54
CA PRO A 60 8.89 -3.18 -14.83
C PRO A 60 9.04 -1.65 -14.84
N TYR A 61 7.93 -0.90 -14.91
CA TYR A 61 7.93 0.55 -14.88
C TYR A 61 7.96 1.04 -13.43
N TYR A 62 8.79 2.03 -13.15
CA TYR A 62 8.88 2.66 -11.83
C TYR A 62 9.14 4.16 -11.98
N LEU A 63 8.88 4.93 -10.93
CA LEU A 63 9.13 6.38 -10.93
C LEU A 63 10.35 6.71 -10.07
N THR A 64 11.10 7.70 -10.50
CA THR A 64 12.07 8.41 -9.67
C THR A 64 11.53 9.80 -9.33
N LEU A 65 11.64 10.18 -8.06
CA LEU A 65 11.17 11.47 -7.54
C LEU A 65 12.37 12.36 -7.17
N GLN A 66 12.28 13.65 -7.49
CA GLN A 66 13.31 14.65 -7.20
C GLN A 66 12.72 15.98 -6.74
N GLY A 67 13.35 16.65 -5.78
CA GLY A 67 12.88 17.94 -5.24
C GLY A 67 11.80 17.81 -4.18
N GLY A 68 11.58 18.87 -3.38
CA GLY A 68 10.73 18.84 -2.19
C GLY A 68 11.45 18.26 -0.96
N ASP A 69 10.75 18.23 0.18
CA ASP A 69 11.19 17.54 1.41
C ASP A 69 10.87 16.04 1.28
N LEU A 70 11.59 15.37 0.36
CA LEU A 70 11.28 14.01 -0.07
C LEU A 70 11.38 13.01 1.08
N VAL A 71 10.25 12.38 1.39
CA VAL A 71 10.22 11.13 2.15
C VAL A 71 10.47 9.94 1.21
N PHE A 72 10.07 10.04 -0.07
CA PHE A 72 10.24 8.98 -1.07
C PHE A 72 11.08 9.43 -2.26
N ARG A 73 11.93 8.54 -2.78
CA ARG A 73 12.74 8.71 -3.99
C ARG A 73 12.29 7.81 -5.13
N THR A 74 11.67 6.68 -4.80
CA THR A 74 11.32 5.65 -5.77
C THR A 74 9.87 5.23 -5.57
N VAL A 75 9.16 4.96 -6.65
CA VAL A 75 7.79 4.41 -6.63
C VAL A 75 7.74 3.17 -7.50
N THR A 76 7.32 2.03 -6.95
CA THR A 76 7.10 0.79 -7.70
C THR A 76 5.65 0.33 -7.61
N PHE A 77 5.26 -0.53 -8.55
CA PHE A 77 3.89 -1.01 -8.67
C PHE A 77 3.83 -2.53 -8.56
N GLU A 78 2.91 -2.99 -7.72
CA GLU A 78 2.53 -4.39 -7.57
C GLU A 78 1.09 -4.56 -8.06
N ASP A 79 0.82 -5.58 -8.86
CA ASP A 79 -0.53 -6.04 -9.19
C ASP A 79 -0.91 -7.16 -8.20
N VAL A 80 -1.83 -6.83 -7.29
CA VAL A 80 -2.27 -7.69 -6.19
C VAL A 80 -3.57 -8.44 -6.48
N GLY A 81 -4.11 -8.33 -7.69
CA GLY A 81 -5.37 -8.97 -8.02
C GLY A 81 -6.23 -8.18 -8.98
N MET A 82 -5.65 -7.75 -10.09
CA MET A 82 -6.39 -7.31 -11.26
C MET A 82 -7.25 -8.46 -11.76
N LYS A 83 -8.55 -8.41 -11.50
CA LYS A 83 -9.48 -9.32 -12.15
C LYS A 83 -9.70 -8.87 -13.60
N GLN A 84 -8.80 -9.34 -14.47
CA GLN A 84 -8.88 -9.16 -15.91
C GLN A 84 -9.89 -10.13 -16.54
N PRO A 85 -10.42 -9.85 -17.75
CA PRO A 85 -11.20 -10.82 -18.53
C PRO A 85 -10.46 -12.16 -18.71
N ASN A 86 -9.13 -12.11 -18.75
CA ASN A 86 -8.23 -13.26 -18.68
C ASN A 86 -7.33 -13.12 -17.45
N PRO A 87 -7.48 -13.94 -16.39
CA PRO A 87 -6.61 -13.85 -15.22
C PRO A 87 -5.14 -14.06 -15.62
N GLY A 88 -4.29 -13.08 -15.31
CA GLY A 88 -2.89 -13.04 -15.71
C GLY A 88 -2.23 -11.69 -15.38
N GLU A 89 -0.99 -11.51 -15.85
CA GLU A 89 -0.23 -10.25 -15.72
C GLU A 89 -1.01 -9.09 -16.35
N MET A 90 -1.00 -7.90 -15.72
CA MET A 90 -1.52 -6.68 -16.33
C MET A 90 -0.87 -6.44 -17.69
N ASP A 91 -1.68 -6.02 -18.67
CA ASP A 91 -1.15 -5.57 -19.96
C ASP A 91 -0.06 -4.53 -19.71
N PRO A 92 1.17 -4.72 -20.25
CA PRO A 92 2.28 -3.79 -20.05
C PRO A 92 1.94 -2.34 -20.41
N LEU A 93 1.05 -2.12 -21.38
CA LEU A 93 0.60 -0.78 -21.77
C LEU A 93 -0.20 -0.10 -20.65
N VAL A 94 -0.98 -0.85 -19.88
CA VAL A 94 -1.71 -0.33 -18.72
C VAL A 94 -0.72 0.06 -17.62
N HIS A 95 0.25 -0.79 -17.30
CA HIS A 95 1.32 -0.45 -16.35
C HIS A 95 2.08 0.81 -16.76
N GLN A 96 2.46 0.92 -18.04
CA GLN A 96 3.12 2.09 -18.57
C GLN A 96 2.25 3.34 -18.43
N THR A 97 0.98 3.25 -18.81
CA THR A 97 0.06 4.40 -18.81
C THR A 97 -0.24 4.87 -17.39
N ILE A 98 -0.35 3.95 -16.42
CA ILE A 98 -0.45 4.28 -14.99
C ILE A 98 0.81 5.01 -14.53
N ALA A 99 2.00 4.49 -14.84
CA ALA A 99 3.26 5.10 -14.43
C ALA A 99 3.43 6.51 -15.01
N GLU A 100 3.14 6.70 -16.30
CA GLU A 100 3.21 7.99 -16.99
C GLU A 100 2.19 8.98 -16.43
N SER A 101 0.94 8.55 -16.25
CA SER A 101 -0.13 9.38 -15.69
C SER A 101 0.20 9.81 -14.26
N LEU A 102 0.69 8.89 -13.42
CA LEU A 102 1.10 9.22 -12.06
C LEU A 102 2.30 10.15 -12.03
N SER A 103 3.30 9.93 -12.89
CA SER A 103 4.47 10.80 -13.00
C SER A 103 4.07 12.23 -13.36
N LYS A 104 3.10 12.38 -14.27
CA LYS A 104 2.51 13.68 -14.62
C LYS A 104 1.82 14.29 -13.41
N LYS A 105 0.97 13.54 -12.70
CA LYS A 105 0.25 14.05 -11.51
C LYS A 105 1.18 14.47 -10.38
N PHE A 106 2.19 13.69 -10.04
CA PHE A 106 3.18 14.11 -9.04
C PHE A 106 3.94 15.38 -9.42
N SER A 107 4.10 15.65 -10.72
CA SER A 107 4.81 16.85 -11.20
C SER A 107 3.91 18.08 -11.33
N GLU A 108 2.59 17.90 -11.47
CA GLU A 108 1.61 18.97 -11.69
C GLU A 108 0.79 19.32 -10.43
N HIS A 109 0.73 18.41 -9.44
CA HIS A 109 -0.07 18.58 -8.25
C HIS A 109 0.42 19.75 -7.39
N GLU A 110 -0.45 20.73 -7.11
CA GLU A 110 -0.06 22.00 -6.46
C GLU A 110 0.55 21.82 -5.07
N GLY A 111 0.13 20.77 -4.35
CA GLY A 111 0.64 20.42 -3.03
C GLY A 111 1.90 19.53 -3.02
N LEU A 112 2.31 18.98 -4.17
CA LEU A 112 3.49 18.10 -4.27
C LEU A 112 4.59 18.82 -5.04
N ASN A 113 5.74 19.01 -4.40
CA ASN A 113 6.91 19.64 -5.04
C ASN A 113 7.86 18.62 -5.67
N TYR A 114 7.31 17.60 -6.33
CA TYR A 114 8.10 16.54 -6.95
C TYR A 114 8.34 16.81 -8.43
N ARG A 115 9.51 16.42 -8.90
CA ARG A 115 9.77 16.16 -10.32
C ARG A 115 9.86 14.67 -10.48
N SER A 116 8.95 14.09 -11.25
CA SER A 116 8.88 12.66 -11.46
C SER A 116 9.35 12.27 -12.86
N LYS A 117 9.97 11.10 -12.98
CA LYS A 117 10.31 10.47 -14.27
C LYS A 117 10.01 8.97 -14.22
N VAL A 118 9.41 8.45 -15.29
CA VAL A 118 9.23 7.01 -15.50
C VAL A 118 10.52 6.40 -16.05
N LEU A 119 10.93 5.29 -15.47
CA LEU A 119 12.04 4.44 -15.93
C LEU A 119 11.55 2.99 -16.03
N VAL A 120 12.32 2.16 -16.73
CA VAL A 120 12.02 0.74 -16.93
C VAL A 120 13.19 -0.10 -16.44
N ASP A 121 12.89 -1.10 -15.62
CA ASP A 121 13.82 -2.13 -15.18
C ASP A 121 13.10 -3.48 -15.15
N GLU A 122 13.44 -4.35 -16.11
CA GLU A 122 12.84 -5.68 -16.24
C GLU A 122 13.12 -6.59 -15.04
N SER A 123 14.19 -6.32 -14.27
CA SER A 123 14.46 -7.08 -13.06
C SER A 123 13.37 -6.89 -11.99
N LEU A 124 12.65 -5.75 -12.01
CA LEU A 124 11.53 -5.49 -11.11
C LEU A 124 10.31 -6.38 -11.39
N LYS A 125 10.29 -7.21 -12.43
CA LYS A 125 9.24 -8.23 -12.55
C LYS A 125 9.41 -9.40 -11.59
N ASP A 126 10.64 -9.62 -11.11
CA ASP A 126 10.94 -10.68 -10.16
C ASP A 126 10.52 -10.26 -8.75
N PRO A 127 9.60 -11.00 -8.08
CA PRO A 127 9.22 -10.73 -6.70
C PRO A 127 10.42 -10.61 -5.75
N ALA A 128 11.51 -11.33 -6.00
CA ALA A 128 12.72 -11.29 -5.17
C ALA A 128 13.35 -9.88 -5.10
N ASN A 129 13.10 -9.03 -6.09
CA ASN A 129 13.60 -7.65 -6.14
C ASN A 129 12.68 -6.64 -5.45
N HIS A 130 11.52 -7.09 -4.92
CA HIS A 130 10.59 -6.27 -4.12
C HIS A 130 10.56 -6.65 -2.63
N LEU A 131 11.32 -7.67 -2.22
CA LEU A 131 11.31 -8.19 -0.84
C LEU A 131 12.07 -7.31 0.16
N PHE A 132 12.77 -6.28 -0.28
CA PHE A 132 13.51 -5.35 0.58
C PHE A 132 12.65 -4.11 0.83
N CYS A 133 12.19 -3.94 2.07
CA CYS A 133 11.52 -2.70 2.50
C CYS A 133 12.58 -1.59 2.54
N GLU A 134 12.77 -0.92 1.41
CA GLU A 134 13.76 0.13 1.27
C GLU A 134 13.25 1.41 1.91
N ALA A 135 14.16 2.11 2.61
CA ALA A 135 13.88 3.46 3.04
C ALA A 135 13.68 4.35 1.81
N GLU A 136 12.83 5.37 1.94
CA GLU A 136 12.51 6.28 0.85
C GLU A 136 11.83 5.63 -0.37
N HIS A 137 11.07 4.55 -0.17
CA HIS A 137 10.32 3.87 -1.22
C HIS A 137 8.81 3.95 -0.99
N LEU A 138 8.05 4.30 -2.04
CA LEU A 138 6.59 4.22 -2.06
C LEU A 138 6.14 3.00 -2.88
N TYR A 139 5.49 2.04 -2.22
CA TYR A 139 4.94 0.88 -2.90
C TYR A 139 3.46 1.12 -3.22
N VAL A 140 3.08 0.88 -4.47
CA VAL A 140 1.72 1.06 -4.96
C VAL A 140 1.17 -0.30 -5.37
N ALA A 141 0.32 -0.87 -4.54
CA ALA A 141 -0.40 -2.10 -4.89
C ALA A 141 -1.71 -1.73 -5.60
N LEU A 142 -1.96 -2.31 -6.77
CA LEU A 142 -3.04 -1.99 -7.70
C LEU A 142 -3.98 -3.17 -7.90
N TRP A 143 -5.27 -2.88 -8.04
CA TRP A 143 -6.29 -3.87 -8.44
C TRP A 143 -7.42 -3.21 -9.24
N ARG A 144 -8.29 -4.05 -9.82
CA ARG A 144 -9.58 -3.62 -10.37
C ARG A 144 -10.73 -4.28 -9.61
N GLY A 145 -11.69 -3.46 -9.20
CA GLY A 145 -12.96 -3.87 -8.61
C GLY A 145 -14.04 -4.08 -9.68
N TYR A 146 -15.08 -4.84 -9.34
CA TYR A 146 -16.25 -5.04 -10.21
C TYR A 146 -17.47 -4.25 -9.73
N GLU A 147 -18.28 -3.84 -10.71
CA GLU A 147 -19.66 -3.35 -10.58
C GLU A 147 -19.91 -2.28 -9.49
N PRO A 148 -19.79 -0.98 -9.83
CA PRO A 148 -19.29 -0.45 -11.10
C PRO A 148 -17.80 -0.67 -11.28
N ASP A 149 -17.31 -0.51 -12.51
CA ASP A 149 -15.88 -0.51 -12.82
C ASP A 149 -15.12 0.47 -11.93
N ARG A 150 -14.10 -0.06 -11.26
CA ARG A 150 -13.28 0.68 -10.30
C ARG A 150 -11.82 0.29 -10.45
N TRP A 151 -10.96 1.28 -10.30
CA TRP A 151 -9.58 1.05 -9.89
C TRP A 151 -9.50 1.01 -8.38
N GLY A 152 -8.56 0.25 -7.86
CA GLY A 152 -8.20 0.33 -6.45
C GLY A 152 -6.70 0.36 -6.27
N TYR A 153 -6.29 1.02 -5.20
CA TYR A 153 -4.89 1.07 -4.83
C TYR A 153 -4.71 1.10 -3.32
N SER A 154 -3.55 0.62 -2.89
CA SER A 154 -3.02 0.83 -1.56
C SER A 154 -1.61 1.39 -1.64
N LEU A 155 -1.28 2.31 -0.72
CA LEU A 155 0.01 2.99 -0.67
C LEU A 155 0.74 2.61 0.60
N TRP A 156 2.00 2.22 0.44
CA TRP A 156 2.81 1.69 1.53
C TRP A 156 4.16 2.38 1.60
N SER A 157 4.59 2.73 2.80
CA SER A 157 5.94 3.28 3.08
C SER A 157 6.96 2.20 3.49
N GLY A 158 6.52 0.95 3.58
CA GLY A 158 7.29 -0.22 3.99
C GLY A 158 6.44 -1.49 3.88
N CYS A 159 6.97 -2.67 4.25
CA CYS A 159 6.27 -3.94 3.99
C CYS A 159 5.36 -4.45 5.12
N GLY A 160 5.34 -3.81 6.29
CA GLY A 160 4.44 -4.19 7.38
C GLY A 160 3.06 -3.55 7.20
N GLU A 161 2.00 -4.19 7.68
CA GLU A 161 0.60 -3.69 7.62
C GLU A 161 0.47 -2.27 8.18
N ASP A 162 1.20 -1.94 9.26
CA ASP A 162 1.22 -0.59 9.84
C ASP A 162 1.75 0.50 8.88
N ASN A 163 2.37 0.13 7.76
CA ASN A 163 2.91 1.06 6.76
C ASN A 163 1.94 1.34 5.61
N GLU A 164 0.78 0.67 5.55
CA GLU A 164 -0.30 1.02 4.62
C GLU A 164 -0.93 2.32 5.07
N PHE A 165 -0.72 3.42 4.35
CA PHE A 165 -1.22 4.73 4.76
C PHE A 165 -2.37 5.25 3.89
N ALA A 166 -2.70 4.52 2.82
CA ALA A 166 -3.91 4.77 2.05
C ALA A 166 -4.39 3.46 1.43
N TRP A 167 -5.70 3.25 1.47
CA TRP A 167 -6.41 2.20 0.73
C TRP A 167 -7.68 2.83 0.17
N LYS A 168 -7.82 2.90 -1.15
CA LYS A 168 -8.97 3.55 -1.79
C LYS A 168 -9.38 2.83 -3.07
N GLU A 169 -10.66 2.93 -3.37
CA GLU A 169 -11.22 2.59 -4.67
C GLU A 169 -11.76 3.85 -5.35
N VAL A 170 -11.53 3.94 -6.65
CA VAL A 170 -11.87 5.07 -7.50
C VAL A 170 -12.69 4.57 -8.66
N LEU A 171 -13.81 5.25 -8.92
CA LEU A 171 -14.66 4.93 -10.06
C LEU A 171 -13.89 5.12 -11.36
N ASP A 172 -14.06 4.17 -12.26
CA ASP A 172 -13.60 4.25 -13.64
C ASP A 172 -14.83 4.46 -14.54
N PRO A 173 -15.16 5.73 -14.87
CA PRO A 173 -16.37 6.04 -15.63
C PRO A 173 -16.26 5.67 -17.11
N VAL A 174 -15.04 5.40 -17.61
CA VAL A 174 -14.76 5.14 -19.02
C VAL A 174 -14.67 3.63 -19.27
N GLY A 175 -14.07 2.90 -18.32
CA GLY A 175 -13.72 1.49 -18.50
C GLY A 175 -12.54 1.31 -19.45
N LEU A 176 -11.99 0.10 -19.51
CA LEU A 176 -10.85 -0.23 -20.37
C LEU A 176 -11.20 -0.30 -21.87
N ASP A 177 -12.49 -0.28 -22.22
CA ASP A 177 -12.95 -0.24 -23.62
C ASP A 177 -12.85 1.16 -24.23
N GLY A 178 -12.61 2.19 -23.42
CA GLY A 178 -12.39 3.56 -23.87
C GLY A 178 -10.91 3.93 -23.99
N ASP A 179 -10.61 5.24 -23.99
CA ASP A 179 -9.23 5.70 -23.99
C ASP A 179 -8.55 5.36 -22.65
N LEU A 180 -7.41 4.66 -22.72
CA LEU A 180 -6.73 4.16 -21.53
C LEU A 180 -6.19 5.28 -20.65
N VAL A 181 -5.75 6.41 -21.22
CA VAL A 181 -5.26 7.56 -20.44
C VAL A 181 -6.41 8.13 -19.62
N ASP A 182 -7.58 8.31 -20.24
CA ASP A 182 -8.78 8.79 -19.56
C ASP A 182 -9.26 7.79 -18.49
N ALA A 183 -9.14 6.49 -18.74
CA ALA A 183 -9.52 5.44 -17.79
C ALA A 183 -8.63 5.43 -16.53
N VAL A 184 -7.32 5.69 -16.66
CA VAL A 184 -6.40 5.68 -15.49
C VAL A 184 -6.24 7.05 -14.82
N ALA A 185 -6.68 8.14 -15.46
CA ALA A 185 -6.53 9.49 -14.91
C ALA A 185 -7.13 9.67 -13.51
N PRO A 186 -8.35 9.14 -13.19
CA PRO A 186 -8.90 9.22 -11.83
C PRO A 186 -8.06 8.49 -10.79
N LEU A 187 -7.45 7.36 -11.18
CA LEU A 187 -6.54 6.61 -10.31
C LEU A 187 -5.28 7.41 -9.98
N ALA A 188 -4.61 7.93 -11.01
CA ALA A 188 -3.39 8.73 -10.84
C ALA A 188 -3.63 9.99 -10.00
N GLU A 189 -4.76 10.68 -10.22
CA GLU A 189 -5.18 11.83 -9.40
C GLU A 189 -5.37 11.43 -7.93
N SER A 190 -6.10 10.36 -7.68
CA SER A 190 -6.39 9.91 -6.31
C SER A 190 -5.13 9.50 -5.55
N ILE A 191 -4.18 8.82 -6.21
CA ILE A 191 -2.89 8.47 -5.62
C ILE A 191 -2.11 9.73 -5.24
N ALA A 192 -2.01 10.71 -6.16
CA ALA A 192 -1.31 11.96 -5.89
C ALA A 192 -1.92 12.72 -4.70
N GLU A 193 -3.24 12.81 -4.63
CA GLU A 193 -3.96 13.41 -3.51
C GLU A 193 -3.69 12.67 -2.19
N SER A 194 -3.69 11.34 -2.18
CA SER A 194 -3.36 10.57 -0.95
C SER A 194 -1.93 10.78 -0.48
N VAL A 195 -0.96 10.89 -1.40
CA VAL A 195 0.43 11.21 -1.07
C VAL A 195 0.54 12.64 -0.51
N TYR A 196 -0.18 13.58 -1.10
CA TYR A 196 -0.25 14.95 -0.58
C TYR A 196 -0.83 15.01 0.84
N GLN A 197 -1.96 14.34 1.08
CA GLN A 197 -2.59 14.27 2.41
C GLN A 197 -1.65 13.70 3.47
N ALA A 198 -0.95 12.60 3.15
CA ALA A 198 0.06 12.00 4.02
C ALA A 198 1.25 12.95 4.28
N SER A 199 1.67 13.71 3.26
CA SER A 199 2.74 14.70 3.37
C SER A 199 2.35 15.86 4.30
N GLU A 200 1.15 16.41 4.16
CA GLU A 200 0.64 17.50 5.01
C GLU A 200 0.49 17.04 6.46
N ALA A 201 0.03 15.81 6.68
CA ALA A 201 -0.07 15.22 8.01
C ALA A 201 1.29 14.76 8.57
N GLN A 202 2.35 14.74 7.75
CA GLN A 202 3.64 14.14 8.05
C GLN A 202 3.54 12.70 8.58
N CYS A 203 2.59 11.93 8.04
CA CYS A 203 2.26 10.60 8.53
C CYS A 203 2.02 9.64 7.37
N TYR A 204 2.82 8.58 7.32
CA TYR A 204 2.83 7.57 6.25
C TYR A 204 2.63 6.16 6.84
N LEU A 205 1.73 6.05 7.81
CA LEU A 205 1.38 4.81 8.50
C LEU A 205 -0.15 4.62 8.51
N ALA A 206 -0.63 3.42 8.84
CA ALA A 206 -2.07 3.11 8.91
C ALA A 206 -2.81 3.86 10.02
N HIS A 207 -2.08 4.24 11.07
CA HIS A 207 -2.64 4.90 12.25
C HIS A 207 -2.14 6.34 12.33
N CYS A 208 -2.63 7.12 11.39
CA CYS A 208 -2.73 8.58 11.44
C CYS A 208 -4.19 8.93 11.84
#